data_AF-A0A9D6FBN7-F1
#
_entry.id   AF-A0A9D6FBN7-F1
#
_cell.length_a   1.000
_cell.length_b   1.000
_cell.length_c   1.000
_cell.angle_alpha   90.00
_cell.angle_beta   90.00
_cell.angle_gamma   90.00
#
_symmetry.space_group_name_H-M   'P 1'
#
loop_
_entity.id
_entity.type
_entity.pdbx_description
1 polymer ?
#
loop_
_entity_poly.entity_id
_entity_poly.type
_entity_poly.pdbx_seq_one_letter_code
_entity_poly.pdbx_strand_id
1 'polypeptide(L)'
;MLVEVKISPLGKDSVVGNGAADIRRLIENSRSSFYLTPSRVWIEGERSEVVSLLKRCHIRAASLSLRLLATSYDGRKRQASENAGELKRYSNRRHSSEAAGLAASLPAS
;
A
#
# COMPACT_ATOMS: atom_id res chain seq x y z
N MET A 1 -9.99 -9.74 -9.27
CA MET A 1 -8.85 -8.99 -9.83
C MET A 1 -7.78 -8.77 -8.74
N LEU A 2 -6.51 -8.62 -9.15
CA LEU A 2 -5.39 -8.20 -8.28
C LEU A 2 -4.77 -6.94 -8.90
N VAL A 3 -4.55 -5.91 -8.08
CA VAL A 3 -4.03 -4.61 -8.52
C VAL A 3 -2.91 -4.17 -7.60
N GLU A 4 -1.81 -3.70 -8.19
CA GLU A 4 -0.79 -2.91 -7.48
C GLU A 4 -1.11 -1.43 -7.64
N VAL A 5 -1.12 -0.69 -6.54
CA VAL A 5 -1.32 0.75 -6.47
C VAL A 5 -0.05 1.41 -5.95
N LYS A 6 0.45 2.39 -6.70
CA LYS A 6 1.56 3.26 -6.30
C LYS A 6 1.06 4.69 -6.19
N ILE A 7 1.39 5.35 -5.09
CA ILE A 7 1.06 6.75 -4.82
C ILE A 7 2.35 7.55 -4.96
N SER A 8 2.33 8.67 -5.67
CA SER A 8 3.51 9.51 -5.87
C SER A 8 3.13 11.00 -5.90
N PRO A 9 3.98 11.89 -5.38
CA PRO A 9 3.76 13.33 -5.48
C PRO A 9 3.68 13.82 -6.92
N LEU A 10 2.85 14.83 -7.19
CA LEU A 10 2.94 15.68 -8.37
C LEU A 10 3.43 17.07 -7.93
N GLY A 11 4.73 17.32 -8.07
CA GLY A 11 5.35 18.60 -7.74
C GLY A 11 6.39 18.52 -6.61
N LYS A 12 7.13 19.62 -6.41
CA LYS A 12 8.27 19.69 -5.48
C LYS A 12 7.84 19.91 -4.01
N ASP A 13 6.62 20.40 -3.79
CA ASP A 13 6.12 20.88 -2.49
C ASP A 13 4.99 20.03 -1.90
N SER A 14 4.63 18.92 -2.55
CA SER A 14 3.52 18.06 -2.09
C SER A 14 3.93 17.26 -0.85
N VAL A 15 3.18 17.43 0.24
CA VAL A 15 3.35 16.64 1.47
C VAL A 15 2.84 15.22 1.24
N VAL A 16 3.73 14.34 0.76
CA VAL A 16 3.40 12.95 0.40
C VAL A 16 2.86 12.16 1.60
N GLY A 17 3.38 12.38 2.80
CA GLY A 17 3.05 11.60 3.99
C GLY A 17 1.57 11.66 4.36
N ASN A 18 1.03 12.87 4.53
CA ASN A 18 -0.38 13.05 4.93
C ASN A 18 -1.34 12.65 3.82
N GLY A 19 -1.03 12.97 2.57
CA GLY A 19 -1.91 12.62 1.46
C GLY A 19 -1.94 11.13 1.13
N ALA A 20 -0.80 10.42 1.26
CA ALA A 20 -0.75 8.98 1.10
C ALA A 20 -1.50 8.25 2.23
N ALA A 21 -1.44 8.77 3.47
CA ALA A 21 -2.19 8.21 4.60
C ALA A 21 -3.71 8.27 4.38
N ASP A 22 -4.22 9.34 3.78
CA ASP A 22 -5.65 9.47 3.46
C ASP A 22 -6.13 8.46 2.42
N ILE A 23 -5.33 8.26 1.36
CA ILE A 23 -5.65 7.23 0.35
C ILE A 23 -5.58 5.84 0.98
N ARG A 24 -4.60 5.60 1.86
CA ARG A 24 -4.47 4.34 2.57
C ARG A 24 -5.70 4.05 3.45
N ARG A 25 -6.23 5.04 4.17
CA ARG A 25 -7.48 4.90 4.95
C ARG A 25 -8.68 4.51 4.09
N LEU A 26 -8.79 5.05 2.87
CA LEU A 26 -9.86 4.63 1.94
C LEU A 26 -9.76 3.14 1.57
N ILE A 27 -8.55 2.60 1.47
CA ILE A 27 -8.30 1.19 1.19
C ILE A 27 -8.54 0.34 2.43
N GLU A 28 -8.07 0.77 3.60
CA GLU A 28 -8.28 0.08 4.89
C GLU A 28 -9.76 -0.03 5.25
N ASN A 29 -10.56 0.99 4.93
CA ASN A 29 -12.01 1.00 5.14
C ASN A 29 -12.79 0.27 4.03
N SER A 30 -12.11 -0.27 3.03
CA SER A 30 -12.75 -1.07 1.99
C SER A 30 -12.96 -2.51 2.47
N ARG A 31 -13.94 -3.21 1.86
CA ARG A 31 -14.14 -4.65 2.13
C ARG A 31 -13.13 -5.54 1.40
N SER A 32 -12.23 -4.97 0.62
CA SER A 32 -11.28 -5.71 -0.21
C SER A 32 -10.09 -6.19 0.62
N SER A 33 -9.57 -7.38 0.28
CA SER A 33 -8.30 -7.83 0.85
C SER A 33 -7.17 -6.95 0.34
N PHE A 34 -6.29 -6.50 1.22
CA PHE A 34 -5.16 -5.68 0.81
C PHE A 34 -3.88 -6.03 1.56
N TYR A 35 -2.75 -5.69 0.94
CA TYR A 35 -1.42 -5.79 1.52
C TYR A 35 -0.64 -4.51 1.23
N LEU A 36 0.13 -4.03 2.21
CA LEU A 36 0.89 -2.80 2.12
C LEU A 36 2.38 -3.10 2.15
N THR A 37 3.11 -2.48 1.23
CA THR A 37 4.55 -2.26 1.35
C THR A 37 4.78 -0.77 1.68
N PRO A 38 6.00 -0.36 2.08
CA PRO A 38 6.31 1.06 2.27
C PRO A 38 6.01 1.96 1.06
N SER A 39 5.95 1.41 -0.16
CA SER A 39 5.82 2.18 -1.40
C SER A 39 4.61 1.82 -2.26
N ARG A 40 3.91 0.72 -1.95
CA ARG A 40 2.87 0.14 -2.80
C ARG A 40 1.75 -0.46 -1.95
N VAL A 41 0.56 -0.50 -2.53
CA VAL A 41 -0.61 -1.18 -1.98
C VAL A 41 -1.11 -2.22 -2.97
N TRP A 42 -1.24 -3.45 -2.54
CA TRP A 42 -1.82 -4.54 -3.31
C TRP A 42 -3.27 -4.70 -2.88
N ILE A 43 -4.19 -4.72 -3.83
CA ILE A 43 -5.63 -4.86 -3.59
C ILE A 43 -6.14 -6.07 -4.35
N GLU A 44 -6.80 -6.98 -3.64
CA GLU A 44 -7.44 -8.15 -4.18
C GLU A 44 -8.93 -8.17 -3.85
N GLY A 45 -9.76 -8.38 -4.87
CA GLY A 45 -11.21 -8.43 -4.70
C GLY A 45 -11.96 -8.66 -6.01
N GLU A 46 -13.27 -8.48 -5.94
CA GLU A 46 -14.15 -8.48 -7.11
C GLU A 46 -13.83 -7.26 -8.00
N ARG A 47 -13.93 -7.42 -9.33
CA ARG A 47 -13.50 -6.42 -10.30
C ARG A 47 -14.24 -5.08 -10.12
N SER A 48 -15.56 -5.10 -10.01
CA SER A 48 -16.38 -3.90 -9.83
C SER A 48 -16.09 -3.20 -8.49
N GLU A 49 -15.86 -3.95 -7.42
CA GLU A 49 -15.50 -3.41 -6.10
C GLU A 49 -14.13 -2.72 -6.14
N VAL A 50 -13.12 -3.39 -6.71
CA VAL A 50 -11.76 -2.84 -6.80
C VAL A 50 -11.73 -1.62 -7.72
N VAL A 51 -12.40 -1.65 -8.87
CA VAL A 51 -12.49 -0.48 -9.77
C VAL A 51 -13.19 0.69 -9.07
N SER A 52 -14.27 0.43 -8.33
CA SER A 52 -14.99 1.46 -7.58
C SER A 52 -14.12 2.08 -6.48
N LEU A 53 -13.32 1.27 -5.78
CA LEU A 53 -12.33 1.75 -4.81
C LEU A 53 -11.25 2.60 -5.48
N LEU A 54 -10.67 2.13 -6.59
CA LEU A 54 -9.62 2.84 -7.33
C LEU A 54 -10.09 4.22 -7.83
N LYS A 55 -11.37 4.34 -8.23
CA LYS A 55 -11.97 5.63 -8.60
C LYS A 55 -11.99 6.61 -7.43
N ARG A 56 -12.44 6.17 -6.25
CA ARG A 56 -12.42 7.01 -5.03
C ARG A 56 -10.99 7.42 -4.67
N CYS A 57 -10.04 6.50 -4.75
CA CYS A 57 -8.63 6.79 -4.51
C CYS A 57 -8.06 7.80 -5.52
N HIS A 58 -8.39 7.69 -6.81
CA HIS A 58 -7.95 8.66 -7.83
C HIS A 58 -8.53 10.06 -7.58
N ILE A 59 -9.82 10.17 -7.26
CA ILE A 59 -10.46 11.44 -6.94
C ILE A 59 -9.78 12.10 -5.74
N ARG A 60 -9.53 11.32 -4.68
CA ARG A 60 -8.83 11.83 -3.49
C ARG A 60 -7.38 12.22 -3.81
N ALA A 61 -6.66 11.41 -4.58
CA ALA A 61 -5.29 11.70 -5.00
C ALA A 61 -5.20 13.02 -5.79
N ALA A 62 -6.11 13.23 -6.74
CA ALA A 62 -6.18 14.45 -7.53
C ALA A 62 -6.39 15.69 -6.65
N SER A 63 -7.26 15.60 -5.63
CA SER A 63 -7.48 16.70 -4.67
C SER A 63 -6.26 17.04 -3.81
N LEU A 64 -5.24 16.18 -3.80
CA LEU A 64 -4.05 16.28 -2.95
C LEU A 64 -2.77 16.50 -3.78
N SER A 65 -2.88 16.77 -5.08
CA SER A 65 -1.73 16.83 -6.00
C SER A 65 -0.86 15.57 -5.93
N LEU A 66 -1.51 14.41 -5.84
CA LEU A 66 -0.87 13.09 -5.89
C LEU A 66 -1.27 12.37 -7.17
N ARG A 67 -0.32 11.62 -7.72
CA ARG A 67 -0.53 10.66 -8.79
C ARG A 67 -0.77 9.27 -8.21
N LEU A 68 -1.86 8.65 -8.63
CA LEU A 68 -2.14 7.24 -8.38
C LEU A 68 -1.86 6.45 -9.66
N LEU A 69 -1.01 5.43 -9.57
CA LEU A 69 -0.77 4.47 -10.65
C LEU A 69 -1.33 3.12 -10.21
N ALA A 70 -2.21 2.53 -11.02
CA ALA A 70 -2.82 1.24 -10.75
C ALA A 70 -2.47 0.26 -11.88
N THR A 71 -1.81 -0.84 -11.53
CA THR A 71 -1.40 -1.90 -12.46
C THR A 71 -2.20 -3.16 -12.14
N SER A 72 -3.03 -3.63 -13.08
CA SER A 72 -3.78 -4.89 -12.94
C SER A 72 -2.96 -6.10 -13.35
N TYR A 73 -3.08 -7.19 -12.61
CA TYR A 73 -2.40 -8.47 -12.87
C TYR A 73 -3.38 -9.58 -13.30
N ASP A 74 -4.47 -9.22 -13.98
CA ASP A 74 -5.41 -10.20 -14.52
C ASP A 74 -4.66 -11.18 -15.46
N GLY A 75 -4.81 -12.49 -15.22
CA GLY A 75 -4.06 -13.56 -15.91
C GLY A 75 -2.73 -13.98 -15.26
N ARG A 76 -2.15 -13.19 -14.34
CA ARG A 76 -0.90 -13.52 -13.60
C ARG A 76 -1.06 -13.42 -12.08
N LYS A 77 -2.30 -13.55 -11.60
CA LYS A 77 -2.70 -13.40 -10.19
C LYS A 77 -1.88 -14.24 -9.22
N ARG A 78 -1.66 -15.52 -9.54
CA ARG A 78 -0.97 -16.46 -8.66
C ARG A 78 0.48 -16.03 -8.39
N GLN A 79 1.26 -15.81 -9.45
CA GLN A 79 2.65 -15.36 -9.33
C GLN A 79 2.76 -14.00 -8.62
N ALA A 80 1.86 -13.06 -8.96
CA ALA A 80 1.86 -11.74 -8.34
C ALA A 80 1.49 -11.79 -6.85
N SER A 81 0.55 -12.67 -6.47
CA SER A 81 0.17 -12.89 -5.06
C SER A 81 1.28 -13.60 -4.28
N GLU A 82 1.93 -14.61 -4.86
CA GLU A 82 3.10 -15.30 -4.27
C GLU A 82 4.24 -14.31 -3.99
N ASN A 83 4.61 -13.49 -4.99
CA ASN A 83 5.65 -12.46 -4.85
C ASN A 83 5.27 -11.40 -3.80
N ALA A 84 4.01 -10.96 -3.78
CA ALA A 84 3.53 -10.01 -2.78
C ALA A 84 3.57 -10.61 -1.36
N GLY A 85 3.21 -11.89 -1.22
CA GLY A 85 3.29 -12.64 0.03
C GLY A 85 4.73 -12.82 0.53
N GLU A 86 5.68 -13.08 -0.35
CA GLU A 86 7.11 -13.14 -0.01
C GLU A 86 7.64 -11.78 0.46
N LEU A 87 7.30 -10.69 -0.23
CA LEU A 87 7.64 -9.33 0.19
C LEU A 87 7.06 -9.00 1.57
N LYS A 88 5.83 -9.43 1.85
CA LYS A 88 5.19 -9.27 3.17
C LYS A 88 6.00 -9.97 4.25
N ARG A 89 6.38 -11.24 4.02
CA ARG A 89 7.19 -12.03 4.96
C ARG A 89 8.59 -11.43 5.16
N TYR A 90 9.19 -10.87 4.11
CA TYR A 90 10.49 -10.19 4.22
C TYR A 90 10.40 -8.91 5.06
N SER A 91 9.39 -8.07 4.80
CA SER A 91 9.16 -6.83 5.57
C SER A 91 8.89 -7.12 7.05
N ASN A 92 8.04 -8.11 7.36
CA ASN A 92 7.77 -8.49 8.75
C ASN A 92 9.02 -9.00 9.48
N ARG A 93 9.92 -9.74 8.82
CA ARG A 93 11.18 -10.22 9.42
C ARG A 93 12.15 -9.08 9.76
N ARG A 94 12.20 -8.03 8.93
CA ARG A 94 13.00 -6.83 9.19
C ARG A 94 12.45 -6.01 10.37
N HIS A 95 11.14 -5.79 10.41
CA HIS A 95 10.52 -5.08 11.52
C HIS A 95 10.67 -5.82 12.87
N SER A 96 10.62 -7.15 12.87
CA SER A 96 10.92 -7.93 14.08
C SER A 96 12.39 -7.87 14.50
N SER A 97 13.34 -7.78 13.56
CA SER A 97 14.76 -7.67 13.90
C SER A 97 15.15 -6.26 14.38
N GLU A 98 14.55 -5.21 13.83
CA GLU A 98 14.76 -3.83 14.31
C GLU A 98 14.09 -3.57 15.66
N ALA A 99 12.88 -4.10 15.89
CA ALA A 99 12.22 -4.00 17.20
C ALA A 99 12.99 -4.74 18.30
N ALA A 100 13.58 -5.90 17.98
CA ALA A 100 14.46 -6.63 18.90
C ALA A 100 15.78 -5.88 19.17
N GLY A 101 16.34 -5.20 18.17
CA GLY A 101 17.54 -4.37 18.32
C GLY A 101 17.34 -3.10 19.16
N LEU A 102 16.17 -2.47 19.07
CA LEU A 102 15.80 -1.29 19.87
C LEU A 102 15.47 -1.63 21.33
N ALA A 103 14.95 -2.81 21.62
CA ALA A 103 14.71 -3.27 23.00
C ALA A 103 16.02 -3.59 23.74
N ALA A 104 17.11 -3.88 23.03
CA ALA A 104 18.42 -4.21 23.60
C ALA A 104 19.30 -2.97 23.91
N SER A 105 18.86 -1.76 23.54
CA SER A 105 19.64 -0.51 23.71
C SER A 105 19.07 0.46 24.75
N LEU A 106 18.01 0.08 25.48
CA LEU A 106 17.51 0.86 26.63
C LEU A 106 18.31 0.48 27.89
N PRO A 107 19.07 1.41 28.50
CA PRO A 107 19.72 1.14 29.78
C PRO A 107 18.65 0.97 30.86
N ALA A 108 18.71 -0.14 31.59
CA ALA A 108 17.93 -0.35 32.81
C ALA A 108 18.26 0.79 33.79
N SER A 109 17.24 1.58 34.14
CA SER A 109 17.32 2.61 35.18
C SER A 109 17.29 2.00 36.57
#